data_AF-A0A3M1Z2X8-F1
#
_entry.id   AF-A0A3M1Z2X8-F1
#
_cell.length_a   1.000
_cell.length_b   1.000
_cell.length_c   1.000
_cell.angle_alpha   90.00
_cell.angle_beta   90.00
_cell.angle_gamma   90.00
#
_symmetry.space_group_name_H-M   'P 1'
#
loop_
_entity.id
_entity.type
_entity.pdbx_description
1 polymer ?
#
loop_
_entity_poly.entity_id
_entity_poly.type
_entity_poly.pdbx_seq_one_letter_code
_entity_poly.pdbx_strand_id
1 'polypeptide(L)'
;MSEISAADNLSIEIQPQRWRLISNGFETAQVIAEATHGKPLRFSHTFATRRRLPATGILPTEQVQQVVIGWSQQDEAWHLGLVLSQELAEVRGSRWCELARWPDPDANLFLELAKEAGQYLAQVLQRPLNIIHPQPNQQATPPPPKKSLPLSLGHWRFEE
;
A
#
# COMPACT_ATOMS: atom_id res chain seq x y z
N MET A 1 16.56 -2.32 -18.91
CA MET A 1 15.34 -2.97 -18.39
C MET A 1 15.78 -3.78 -17.19
N SER A 2 15.11 -3.60 -16.04
CA SER A 2 15.39 -4.32 -14.80
C SER A 2 14.14 -5.12 -14.41
N GLU A 3 14.33 -6.28 -13.77
CA GLU A 3 13.24 -7.10 -13.24
C GLU A 3 13.50 -7.41 -11.76
N ILE A 4 12.47 -7.22 -10.94
CA ILE A 4 12.51 -7.39 -9.49
C ILE A 4 11.48 -8.45 -9.11
N SER A 5 11.93 -9.56 -8.51
CA SER A 5 11.03 -10.59 -7.99
C SER A 5 10.34 -10.13 -6.70
N ALA A 6 9.07 -10.49 -6.52
CA ALA A 6 8.27 -10.25 -5.33
C ALA A 6 7.53 -11.53 -4.91
N ALA A 7 6.93 -11.53 -3.71
CA ALA A 7 6.15 -12.68 -3.25
C ALA A 7 4.92 -12.96 -4.13
N ASP A 8 4.28 -14.10 -3.89
CA ASP A 8 3.05 -14.54 -4.56
C ASP A 8 3.22 -14.75 -6.08
N ASN A 9 4.42 -15.19 -6.49
CA ASN A 9 4.83 -15.37 -7.88
C ASN A 9 4.66 -14.09 -8.72
N LEU A 10 4.98 -12.95 -8.13
CA LEU A 10 4.95 -11.67 -8.82
C LEU A 10 6.36 -11.25 -9.24
N SER A 11 6.46 -10.57 -10.37
CA SER A 11 7.66 -9.80 -10.72
C SER A 11 7.29 -8.41 -11.19
N ILE A 12 8.21 -7.48 -10.99
CA ILE A 12 8.08 -6.09 -11.38
C ILE A 12 9.11 -5.82 -12.46
N GLU A 13 8.65 -5.40 -13.63
CA GLU A 13 9.53 -4.96 -14.70
C GLU A 13 9.60 -3.44 -14.78
N ILE A 14 10.83 -2.94 -14.92
CA ILE A 14 11.15 -1.52 -14.90
C ILE A 14 11.82 -1.13 -16.22
N GLN A 15 11.23 -0.12 -16.85
CA GLN A 15 11.72 0.57 -18.04
C GLN A 15 11.66 2.09 -17.81
N PRO A 16 12.42 2.91 -18.57
CA PRO A 16 12.54 4.35 -18.29
C PRO A 16 11.21 5.13 -18.21
N GLN A 17 10.16 4.67 -18.88
CA GLN A 17 8.85 5.34 -18.94
C GLN A 17 7.68 4.40 -18.59
N ARG A 18 8.00 3.20 -18.11
CA ARG A 18 7.00 2.15 -17.91
C ARG A 18 7.38 1.26 -16.74
N TRP A 19 6.38 0.96 -15.93
CA TRP A 19 6.45 0.04 -14.81
C TRP A 19 5.36 -1.00 -14.97
N ARG A 20 5.68 -2.29 -14.82
CA ARG A 20 4.71 -3.38 -14.95
C ARG A 20 4.79 -4.31 -13.76
N LEU A 21 3.63 -4.73 -13.27
CA LEU A 21 3.49 -5.85 -12.36
C LEU A 21 3.01 -7.06 -13.15
N ILE A 22 3.75 -8.15 -13.03
CA ILE A 22 3.55 -9.39 -13.76
C ILE A 22 3.24 -10.49 -12.75
N SER A 23 2.21 -11.28 -13.04
CA SER A 23 1.93 -12.54 -12.37
C SER A 23 2.56 -13.66 -13.16
N ASN A 24 3.53 -14.33 -12.56
CA ASN A 24 4.21 -15.51 -13.10
C ASN A 24 3.34 -16.74 -12.79
N GLY A 25 2.30 -16.94 -13.59
CA GLY A 25 1.45 -18.13 -13.52
C GLY A 25 2.15 -19.37 -14.07
N PHE A 26 1.56 -20.55 -13.82
CA PHE A 26 2.13 -21.84 -14.22
C PHE A 26 2.32 -22.00 -15.74
N GLU A 27 1.45 -21.40 -16.56
CA GLU A 27 1.49 -21.58 -18.03
C GLU A 27 2.01 -20.34 -18.76
N THR A 28 1.62 -19.14 -18.34
CA THR A 28 2.06 -17.89 -18.98
C THR A 28 2.15 -16.75 -17.97
N ALA A 29 3.16 -15.89 -18.13
CA ALA A 29 3.28 -14.65 -17.41
C ALA A 29 2.23 -13.64 -17.93
N GLN A 30 1.53 -12.99 -17.01
CA GLN A 30 0.47 -12.02 -17.34
C GLN A 30 0.73 -10.67 -16.68
N VAL A 31 0.66 -9.59 -17.46
CA VAL A 31 0.69 -8.23 -16.92
C VAL A 31 -0.63 -7.96 -16.19
N ILE A 32 -0.56 -7.79 -14.88
CA ILE A 32 -1.73 -7.54 -14.02
C ILE A 32 -1.90 -6.06 -13.66
N ALA A 33 -0.83 -5.27 -13.70
CA ALA A 33 -0.88 -3.82 -13.62
C ALA A 33 0.24 -3.20 -14.47
N GLU A 34 -0.04 -2.04 -15.09
CA GLU A 34 0.91 -1.29 -15.90
C GLU A 34 0.73 0.21 -15.68
N ALA A 35 1.82 0.88 -15.32
CA ALA A 35 1.92 2.33 -15.35
C ALA A 35 2.80 2.74 -16.55
N THR A 36 2.36 3.75 -17.29
CA THR A 36 3.15 4.37 -18.36
C THR A 36 3.11 5.87 -18.14
N HIS A 37 4.23 6.56 -18.31
CA HIS A 37 4.32 7.99 -18.07
C HIS A 37 3.27 8.77 -18.87
N GLY A 38 2.62 9.74 -18.21
CA GLY A 38 1.54 10.54 -18.79
C GLY A 38 0.25 9.79 -19.10
N LYS A 39 0.12 8.50 -18.71
CA LYS A 39 -1.08 7.70 -18.90
C LYS A 39 -1.66 7.24 -17.56
N PRO A 40 -2.99 7.00 -17.48
CA PRO A 40 -3.60 6.34 -16.35
C PRO A 40 -2.98 4.96 -16.07
N LEU A 41 -2.99 4.54 -14.80
CA LEU A 41 -2.61 3.18 -14.41
C LEU A 41 -3.64 2.20 -14.98
N ARG A 42 -3.17 1.17 -15.68
CA ARG A 42 -4.02 0.10 -16.22
C ARG A 42 -3.83 -1.17 -15.39
N PHE A 43 -4.87 -1.96 -15.26
CA PHE A 43 -4.81 -3.23 -14.54
C PHE A 43 -5.82 -4.24 -15.08
N SER A 44 -5.55 -5.52 -14.81
CA SER A 44 -6.43 -6.61 -15.24
C SER A 44 -7.72 -6.64 -14.43
N HIS A 45 -8.77 -7.23 -14.98
CA HIS A 45 -10.07 -7.36 -14.30
C HIS A 45 -9.96 -8.18 -13.00
N THR A 46 -9.16 -9.25 -13.01
CA THR A 46 -8.90 -10.07 -11.82
C THR A 46 -8.20 -9.26 -10.72
N PHE A 47 -7.21 -8.46 -11.10
CA PHE A 47 -6.53 -7.56 -10.16
C PHE A 47 -7.50 -6.52 -9.60
N ALA A 48 -8.33 -5.93 -10.47
CA ALA A 48 -9.34 -4.95 -10.07
C ALA A 48 -10.28 -5.51 -9.00
N THR A 49 -10.82 -6.70 -9.26
CA THR A 49 -11.79 -7.36 -8.38
C THR A 49 -11.18 -7.66 -7.00
N ARG A 50 -9.99 -8.26 -6.97
CA ARG A 50 -9.30 -8.60 -5.72
C ARG A 50 -8.97 -7.37 -4.88
N ARG A 51 -8.60 -6.27 -5.53
CA ARG A 51 -8.23 -5.01 -4.88
C ARG A 51 -9.39 -4.04 -4.73
N ARG A 52 -10.62 -4.42 -5.13
CA ARG A 52 -11.83 -3.58 -5.16
C ARG A 52 -11.62 -2.25 -5.91
N LEU A 53 -10.87 -2.28 -7.01
CA LEU A 53 -10.67 -1.15 -7.91
C LEU A 53 -11.81 -1.04 -8.94
N PRO A 54 -11.95 0.11 -9.64
CA PRO A 54 -12.96 0.27 -10.68
C PRO A 54 -12.86 -0.82 -11.76
N ALA A 55 -14.00 -1.39 -12.13
CA ALA A 55 -14.07 -2.47 -13.12
C ALA A 55 -13.65 -2.05 -14.55
N THR A 56 -13.49 -0.75 -14.78
CA THR A 56 -12.99 -0.17 -16.04
C THR A 56 -11.56 -0.61 -16.38
N GLY A 57 -10.80 -1.14 -15.41
CA GLY A 57 -9.41 -1.54 -15.62
C GLY A 57 -8.43 -0.37 -15.74
N ILE A 58 -8.90 0.84 -15.40
CA ILE A 58 -8.15 2.09 -15.51
C ILE A 58 -8.33 2.90 -14.23
N LEU A 59 -7.22 3.41 -13.70
CA LEU A 59 -7.17 4.31 -12.55
C LEU A 59 -6.46 5.61 -12.99
N PRO A 60 -7.19 6.74 -13.05
CA PRO A 60 -6.59 8.03 -13.32
C PRO A 60 -5.49 8.35 -12.31
N THR A 61 -4.40 8.95 -12.77
CA THR A 61 -3.24 9.25 -11.94
C THR A 61 -3.58 10.26 -10.84
N GLU A 62 -4.60 11.10 -11.05
CA GLU A 62 -5.18 12.06 -10.09
C GLU A 62 -5.83 11.36 -8.89
N GLN A 63 -6.28 10.12 -9.06
CA GLN A 63 -6.83 9.32 -7.97
C GLN A 63 -5.75 8.60 -7.16
N VAL A 64 -4.48 8.68 -7.58
CA VAL A 64 -3.32 8.21 -6.81
C VAL A 64 -2.69 9.40 -6.08
N GLN A 65 -2.71 9.41 -4.76
CA GLN A 65 -2.11 10.48 -3.96
C GLN A 65 -0.60 10.31 -3.83
N GLN A 66 -0.15 9.09 -3.55
CA GLN A 66 1.26 8.76 -3.34
C GLN A 66 1.51 7.26 -3.53
N VAL A 67 2.76 6.93 -3.84
CA VAL A 67 3.30 5.57 -3.77
C VAL A 67 3.93 5.39 -2.39
N VAL A 68 3.73 4.23 -1.77
CA VAL A 68 4.27 3.95 -0.44
C VAL A 68 5.00 2.61 -0.45
N ILE A 69 6.17 2.60 0.19
CA ILE A 69 6.86 1.41 0.66
C ILE A 69 6.75 1.38 2.18
N GLY A 70 6.10 0.37 2.73
CA GLY A 70 5.87 0.28 4.18
C GLY A 70 6.27 -1.07 4.74
N TRP A 71 6.95 -1.06 5.89
CA TRP A 71 7.21 -2.26 6.67
C TRP A 71 5.98 -2.65 7.49
N SER A 72 5.62 -3.93 7.47
CA SER A 72 4.60 -4.51 8.33
C SER A 72 5.26 -5.46 9.33
N GLN A 73 5.08 -5.18 10.63
CA GLN A 73 5.55 -6.09 11.69
C GLN A 73 4.69 -7.36 11.81
N GLN A 74 3.46 -7.36 11.29
CA GLN A 74 2.53 -8.47 11.49
C GLN A 74 2.89 -9.70 10.65
N ASP A 75 3.40 -9.47 9.44
CA ASP A 75 3.78 -10.50 8.47
C ASP A 75 5.24 -10.38 8.04
N GLU A 76 6.02 -9.55 8.76
CA GLU A 76 7.46 -9.34 8.57
C GLU A 76 7.81 -9.13 7.09
N ALA A 77 7.13 -8.17 6.46
CA ALA A 77 7.28 -7.90 5.05
C ALA A 77 7.32 -6.40 4.72
N TRP A 78 8.05 -6.08 3.64
CA TRP A 78 7.94 -4.80 2.96
C TRP A 78 6.78 -4.85 1.97
N HIS A 79 5.90 -3.86 1.98
CA HIS A 79 4.77 -3.74 1.06
C HIS A 79 4.94 -2.53 0.17
N LEU A 80 4.78 -2.72 -1.14
CA LEU A 80 4.60 -1.66 -2.12
C LEU A 80 3.11 -1.49 -2.41
N GLY A 81 2.64 -0.26 -2.33
CA GLY A 81 1.26 0.06 -2.67
C GLY A 81 1.02 1.53 -2.96
N LEU A 82 -0.25 1.83 -3.21
CA LEU A 82 -0.75 3.15 -3.53
C LEU A 82 -1.67 3.64 -2.41
N VAL A 83 -1.58 4.92 -2.09
CA VAL A 83 -2.61 5.63 -1.34
C VAL A 83 -3.52 6.33 -2.34
N LEU A 84 -4.79 5.94 -2.34
CA LEU A 84 -5.77 6.45 -3.28
C LEU A 84 -6.52 7.67 -2.73
N SER A 85 -7.15 8.44 -3.62
CA SER A 85 -7.98 9.61 -3.26
C SER A 85 -9.07 9.24 -2.26
N GLN A 86 -9.55 10.24 -1.51
CA GLN A 86 -10.61 10.03 -0.54
C GLN A 86 -11.89 9.46 -1.18
N GLU A 87 -12.31 10.04 -2.30
CA GLU A 87 -13.49 9.59 -3.07
C GLU A 87 -13.40 8.10 -3.42
N LEU A 88 -12.27 7.66 -3.98
CA LEU A 88 -12.09 6.26 -4.34
C LEU A 88 -11.97 5.37 -3.09
N ALA A 89 -11.42 5.89 -2.00
CA ALA A 89 -11.30 5.16 -0.74
C ALA A 89 -12.65 4.93 -0.05
N GLU A 90 -13.58 5.89 -0.13
CA GLU A 90 -14.93 5.78 0.42
C GLU A 90 -15.71 4.64 -0.25
N VAL A 91 -15.60 4.50 -1.56
CA VAL A 91 -16.22 3.39 -2.32
C VAL A 91 -15.54 2.05 -1.99
N ARG A 92 -14.21 2.06 -1.81
CA ARG A 92 -13.41 0.84 -1.63
C ARG A 92 -13.40 0.32 -0.19
N GLY A 93 -13.63 1.20 0.78
CA GLY A 93 -13.50 0.95 2.21
C GLY A 93 -12.06 1.08 2.75
N SER A 94 -11.10 1.53 1.94
CA SER A 94 -9.72 1.77 2.36
C SER A 94 -9.01 2.73 1.40
N ARG A 95 -8.07 3.54 1.92
CA ARG A 95 -7.14 4.33 1.08
C ARG A 95 -6.00 3.48 0.53
N TRP A 96 -5.62 2.41 1.23
CA TRP A 96 -4.49 1.56 0.87
C TRP A 96 -4.85 0.59 -0.26
N CYS A 97 -4.01 0.52 -1.28
CA CYS A 97 -4.08 -0.48 -2.35
C CYS A 97 -2.68 -1.06 -2.56
N GLU A 98 -2.41 -2.17 -1.92
CA GLU A 98 -1.15 -2.90 -2.12
C GLU A 98 -1.05 -3.47 -3.54
N LEU A 99 0.18 -3.52 -4.04
CA LEU A 99 0.56 -4.05 -5.35
C LEU A 99 1.43 -5.29 -5.21
N ALA A 100 2.47 -5.23 -4.37
CA ALA A 100 3.46 -6.30 -4.19
C ALA A 100 4.03 -6.28 -2.77
N ARG A 101 4.66 -7.39 -2.36
CA ARG A 101 5.31 -7.49 -1.05
C ARG A 101 6.57 -8.36 -1.08
N TRP A 102 7.44 -8.17 -0.10
CA TRP A 102 8.69 -8.90 0.11
C TRP A 102 8.81 -9.33 1.58
N PRO A 103 8.54 -10.60 1.90
CA PRO A 103 8.82 -11.18 3.21
C PRO A 103 10.31 -11.07 3.50
N ASP A 104 10.65 -10.50 4.66
CA ASP A 104 12.02 -10.19 5.05
C ASP A 104 12.16 -10.28 6.57
N PRO A 105 12.40 -11.46 7.15
CA PRO A 105 12.51 -11.60 8.61
C PRO A 105 13.50 -10.62 9.28
N ASP A 106 14.49 -10.12 8.53
CA ASP A 106 15.52 -9.19 9.02
C ASP A 106 15.21 -7.71 8.72
N ALA A 107 14.10 -7.42 8.03
CA ALA A 107 13.62 -6.10 7.59
C ALA A 107 14.58 -5.26 6.73
N ASN A 108 15.80 -5.74 6.47
CA ASN A 108 16.86 -4.99 5.81
C ASN A 108 17.28 -5.57 4.46
N LEU A 109 17.01 -6.86 4.23
CA LEU A 109 17.47 -7.58 3.04
C LEU A 109 16.81 -7.04 1.76
N PHE A 110 15.51 -6.78 1.81
CA PHE A 110 14.72 -6.37 0.65
C PHE A 110 14.38 -4.89 0.62
N LEU A 111 14.85 -4.09 1.59
CA LEU A 111 14.53 -2.67 1.68
C LEU A 111 14.94 -1.89 0.42
N GLU A 112 16.19 -2.01 -0.02
CA GLU A 112 16.68 -1.24 -1.18
C GLU A 112 15.99 -1.66 -2.48
N LEU A 113 15.68 -2.94 -2.61
CA LEU A 113 14.94 -3.49 -3.75
C LEU A 113 13.47 -3.02 -3.77
N ALA A 114 12.80 -3.00 -2.62
CA ALA A 114 11.46 -2.45 -2.49
C ALA A 114 11.45 -0.94 -2.77
N LYS A 115 12.45 -0.20 -2.27
CA LYS A 115 12.63 1.24 -2.57
C LYS A 115 12.81 1.48 -4.06
N GLU A 116 13.68 0.75 -4.73
CA GLU A 116 13.90 0.87 -6.17
C GLU A 116 12.59 0.69 -6.93
N ALA A 117 11.86 -0.39 -6.67
CA ALA A 117 10.57 -0.66 -7.30
C ALA A 117 9.55 0.47 -7.08
N GLY A 118 9.48 1.02 -5.86
CA GLY A 118 8.60 2.14 -5.52
C GLY A 118 9.03 3.47 -6.13
N GLN A 119 10.32 3.75 -6.19
CA GLN A 119 10.89 4.98 -6.78
C GLN A 119 10.55 5.08 -8.27
N TYR A 120 10.74 4.00 -9.02
CA TYR A 120 10.38 3.99 -10.45
C TYR A 120 8.89 4.14 -10.67
N LEU A 121 8.05 3.47 -9.88
CA LEU A 121 6.60 3.63 -9.98
C LEU A 121 6.17 5.08 -9.68
N ALA A 122 6.72 5.68 -8.63
CA ALA A 122 6.47 7.06 -8.24
C ALA A 122 6.87 8.04 -9.37
N GLN A 123 8.03 7.82 -9.99
CA GLN A 123 8.50 8.61 -11.13
C GLN A 123 7.57 8.50 -12.35
N VAL A 124 7.17 7.27 -12.72
CA VAL A 124 6.28 7.01 -13.87
C VAL A 124 4.90 7.63 -13.65
N LEU A 125 4.36 7.54 -12.42
CA LEU A 125 3.07 8.14 -12.06
C LEU A 125 3.16 9.64 -11.75
N GLN A 126 4.36 10.23 -11.66
CA GLN A 126 4.56 11.60 -11.20
C GLN A 126 3.88 11.88 -9.86
N ARG A 127 4.02 10.93 -8.92
CA ARG A 127 3.49 11.01 -7.55
C ARG A 127 4.62 10.90 -6.54
N PRO A 128 4.47 11.50 -5.35
CA PRO A 128 5.48 11.37 -4.30
C PRO A 128 5.61 9.93 -3.85
N LEU A 129 6.83 9.56 -3.45
CA LEU A 129 7.14 8.31 -2.76
C LEU A 129 7.25 8.60 -1.25
N ASN A 130 6.59 7.78 -0.44
CA ASN A 130 6.75 7.77 1.01
C ASN A 130 7.29 6.41 1.47
N ILE A 131 8.27 6.41 2.37
CA ILE A 131 8.89 5.19 2.90
C ILE A 131 8.63 5.14 4.41
N ILE A 132 7.91 4.12 4.86
CA ILE A 132 7.57 3.91 6.27
C ILE A 132 8.45 2.80 6.81
N HIS A 133 9.44 3.20 7.61
CA HIS A 133 10.39 2.28 8.23
C HIS A 133 9.79 1.50 9.40
N PRO A 134 10.33 0.30 9.72
CA PRO A 134 10.02 -0.38 10.96
C PRO A 134 10.25 0.58 12.13
N GLN A 135 9.21 0.79 12.94
CA GLN A 135 9.41 1.49 14.20
C GLN A 135 10.21 0.56 15.11
N PRO A 136 11.41 0.97 15.59
CA PRO A 136 12.10 0.21 16.61
C PRO A 136 11.14 0.11 17.78
N ASN A 137 10.83 -1.13 18.18
CA ASN A 137 9.80 -1.50 19.16
C ASN A 137 9.70 -0.42 20.23
N GLN A 138 8.74 0.50 20.08
CA GLN A 138 8.51 1.52 21.08
C GLN A 138 8.01 0.74 22.28
N GLN A 139 8.89 0.49 23.26
CA GLN A 139 8.50 0.09 24.60
C GLN A 139 7.28 0.94 24.94
N ALA A 140 6.14 0.27 25.09
CA ALA A 140 4.87 0.93 25.31
C ALA A 140 5.08 1.94 26.44
N THR A 141 5.12 3.23 26.11
CA THR A 141 5.04 4.26 27.14
C THR A 141 3.72 3.98 27.85
N PRO A 142 3.73 3.74 29.17
CA PRO A 142 2.49 3.46 29.88
C PRO A 142 1.52 4.59 29.53
N PRO A 143 0.27 4.27 29.18
CA PRO A 143 -0.70 5.28 28.80
C PRO A 143 -0.71 6.34 29.90
N PRO A 144 -0.66 7.65 29.55
CA PRO A 144 -0.77 8.68 30.56
C PRO A 144 -2.01 8.40 31.41
N PRO A 145 -1.90 8.47 32.75
CA PRO A 145 -3.03 8.16 33.63
C PRO A 145 -4.23 8.99 33.16
N LYS A 146 -5.32 8.29 32.80
CA LYS A 146 -6.55 8.93 32.38
C LYS A 146 -6.90 9.96 33.45
N LYS A 147 -6.89 11.25 33.10
CA LYS A 147 -7.42 12.29 33.98
C LYS A 147 -8.84 11.88 34.33
N SER A 148 -9.10 11.62 35.61
CA SER A 148 -10.45 11.36 36.10
C SER A 148 -11.31 12.56 35.73
N LEU A 149 -12.29 12.34 34.85
CA LEU A 149 -13.36 13.31 34.64
C LEU A 149 -14.04 13.53 36.00
N PRO A 150 -14.27 14.78 36.43
CA PRO A 150 -15.13 15.05 37.58
C PRO A 150 -16.56 14.76 37.16
N LEU A 151 -16.96 13.48 37.18
CA LEU A 151 -18.35 13.09 37.12
C LEU A 151 -18.97 13.36 38.49
N SER A 152 -19.42 14.60 38.69
CA SER A 152 -20.45 14.90 39.68
C SER A 152 -21.73 14.22 39.21
N LEU A 153 -21.90 12.95 39.56
CA LEU A 153 -23.19 12.26 39.42
C LEU A 153 -24.16 12.94 40.37
N GLY A 154 -24.97 13.84 39.81
CA GLY A 154 -26.05 14.52 40.51
C GLY A 154 -26.93 13.53 41.25
N HIS A 155 -27.30 13.90 42.47
CA HIS A 155 -28.14 13.14 43.39
C HIS A 155 -29.49 12.79 42.75
N TRP A 156 -29.64 11.56 42.27
CA TRP A 156 -30.96 10.99 42.01
C TRP A 156 -31.53 10.52 43.36
N ARG A 157 -32.49 11.27 43.90
CA ARG A 157 -33.42 10.79 44.92
C ARG A 157 -34.61 10.16 44.21
N PHE A 158 -34.83 8.88 44.42
CA PHE A 158 -36.15 8.27 44.26
C PHE A 158 -36.93 8.58 45.55
N GLU A 159 -38.03 9.31 45.42
CA GLU A 159 -39.07 9.37 46.45
C GLU A 159 -40.03 8.20 46.19
N GLU A 160 -40.28 7.40 47.22
CA GLU A 160 -41.42 6.47 47.31
C GLU A 160 -42.60 7.17 48.01
#